data_AF-A0A9E2E6D3-F1
#
_entry.id   AF-A0A9E2E6D3-F1
#
_cell.length_a   1.000
_cell.length_b   1.000
_cell.length_c   1.000
_cell.angle_alpha   90.00
_cell.angle_beta   90.00
_cell.angle_gamma   90.00
#
_symmetry.space_group_name_H-M   'P 1'
#
loop_
_entity.id
_entity.type
_entity.pdbx_description
1 polymer ?
#
loop_
_entity_poly.entity_id
_entity_poly.type
_entity_poly.pdbx_seq_one_letter_code
_entity_poly.pdbx_strand_id
1 'polypeptide(L)'
;MQSQRDVELNLAAIATIEQDYKSARDIVQKLLRLDPNDIEALLLFSIVIDNEEYSIQALQRVLQIDPEHPLAFVELARKKSALPTE
;
A
#
# COMPACT_ATOMS: atom_id res chain seq x y z
N MET A 1 5.23 -13.53 -16.86
CA MET A 1 4.67 -12.20 -16.55
C MET A 1 4.98 -11.73 -15.12
N GLN A 2 5.32 -12.62 -14.17
CA GLN A 2 5.76 -12.25 -12.80
C GLN A 2 6.95 -11.26 -12.79
N SER A 3 7.92 -11.42 -13.69
CA SER A 3 9.11 -10.56 -13.75
C SER A 3 8.85 -9.06 -13.94
N GLN A 4 7.78 -8.64 -14.62
CA GLN A 4 7.54 -7.20 -14.84
C GLN A 4 6.88 -6.55 -13.63
N ARG A 5 5.90 -7.23 -13.02
CA ARG A 5 5.23 -6.77 -11.80
C ARG A 5 6.23 -6.63 -10.66
N ASP A 6 7.14 -7.59 -10.50
CA ASP A 6 8.14 -7.57 -9.43
C ASP A 6 9.16 -6.42 -9.63
N VAL A 7 9.53 -6.13 -10.88
CA VAL A 7 10.37 -4.96 -11.21
C VAL A 7 9.63 -3.65 -10.88
N GLU A 8 8.36 -3.54 -11.27
CA GLU A 8 7.55 -2.35 -10.97
C GLU A 8 7.37 -2.16 -9.46
N LEU A 9 7.16 -3.23 -8.69
CA LEU A 9 7.10 -3.13 -7.22
C LEU A 9 8.42 -2.69 -6.60
N ASN A 10 9.54 -3.26 -7.05
CA ASN A 10 10.84 -2.86 -6.55
C ASN A 10 11.12 -1.38 -6.88
N LEU A 11 10.75 -0.91 -8.06
CA LEU A 11 10.85 0.50 -8.42
C LEU A 11 9.97 1.39 -7.55
N ALA A 12 8.72 0.99 -7.27
CA ALA A 12 7.85 1.71 -6.36
C ALA A 12 8.42 1.77 -4.93
N ALA A 13 9.00 0.67 -4.45
CA ALA A 13 9.64 0.60 -3.14
C ALA A 13 10.88 1.52 -3.07
N ILE A 14 11.72 1.52 -4.10
CA ILE A 14 12.87 2.43 -4.21
C ILE A 14 12.39 3.89 -4.22
N ALA A 15 11.42 4.24 -5.05
CA ALA A 15 10.86 5.58 -5.11
C ALA A 15 10.27 6.02 -3.74
N THR A 16 9.66 5.09 -3.00
CA THR A 16 9.17 5.33 -1.63
C THR A 16 10.33 5.66 -0.67
N ILE A 17 11.44 4.92 -0.75
CA ILE A 17 12.65 5.16 0.06
C ILE A 17 13.28 6.52 -0.28
N GLU A 18 13.27 6.89 -1.57
CA GLU A 18 13.75 8.19 -2.07
C GLU A 18 12.78 9.34 -1.77
N GLN A 19 11.66 9.08 -1.09
CA GLN A 19 10.58 10.03 -0.79
C GLN A 19 9.90 10.62 -2.02
N ASP A 20 10.09 10.01 -3.20
CA ASP A 20 9.31 10.31 -4.40
C ASP A 20 7.97 9.57 -4.36
N TYR A 21 7.12 10.01 -3.43
CA TYR A 21 5.78 9.45 -3.25
C TYR A 21 4.90 9.60 -4.50
N LYS A 22 5.18 10.58 -5.36
CA LYS A 22 4.44 10.77 -6.61
C LYS A 22 4.74 9.61 -7.57
N SER A 23 6.01 9.35 -7.87
CA SER A 23 6.40 8.25 -8.75
C SER A 23 5.99 6.90 -8.17
N ALA A 24 6.19 6.70 -6.87
CA ALA A 24 5.79 5.46 -6.20
C ALA A 24 4.28 5.21 -6.33
N ARG A 25 3.45 6.25 -6.12
CA ARG A 25 1.99 6.16 -6.25
C ARG A 25 1.57 5.84 -7.69
N ASP A 26 2.17 6.47 -8.69
CA ASP A 26 1.83 6.22 -10.09
C ASP A 26 2.10 4.76 -10.50
N ILE A 27 3.24 4.21 -10.05
CA ILE A 27 3.60 2.81 -10.31
C ILE A 27 2.64 1.86 -9.57
N VAL A 28 2.40 2.09 -8.29
CA VAL A 28 1.52 1.23 -7.48
C VAL A 28 0.09 1.25 -7.99
N GLN A 29 -0.43 2.42 -8.40
CA GLN A 29 -1.75 2.51 -9.02
C GLN A 29 -1.83 1.73 -10.33
N LYS A 30 -0.75 1.67 -11.11
CA LYS A 30 -0.69 0.84 -12.31
C LYS A 30 -0.76 -0.64 -11.95
N LEU A 31 0.00 -1.08 -10.95
CA LEU A 31 -0.04 -2.46 -10.46
C LEU A 31 -1.43 -2.85 -9.98
N LEU A 32 -2.08 -2.00 -9.19
CA LEU A 32 -3.43 -2.24 -8.68
C LEU A 32 -4.52 -2.22 -9.75
N ARG A 33 -4.29 -1.56 -10.90
CA ARG A 33 -5.19 -1.67 -12.06
C ARG A 33 -5.09 -3.04 -12.73
N LEU A 34 -3.93 -3.68 -12.68
CA LEU A 34 -3.70 -5.01 -13.25
C LEU A 34 -4.18 -6.10 -12.29
N ASP A 35 -3.86 -5.96 -11.01
CA ASP A 35 -4.35 -6.82 -9.94
C ASP A 35 -4.79 -5.99 -8.72
N PRO A 36 -6.11 -5.74 -8.57
CA PRO A 36 -6.65 -4.99 -7.45
C PRO A 36 -6.46 -5.66 -6.08
N ASN A 37 -6.07 -6.93 -6.05
CA ASN A 37 -5.89 -7.71 -4.82
C ASN A 37 -4.42 -8.04 -4.55
N ASP A 38 -3.49 -7.40 -5.26
CA ASP A 38 -2.06 -7.54 -4.99
C ASP A 38 -1.73 -6.98 -3.60
N ILE A 39 -1.42 -7.88 -2.67
CA ILE A 39 -1.15 -7.56 -1.27
C ILE A 39 0.04 -6.59 -1.15
N GLU A 40 1.13 -6.82 -1.88
CA GLU A 40 2.33 -5.99 -1.77
C GLU A 40 2.08 -4.60 -2.35
N ALA A 41 1.36 -4.51 -3.48
CA ALA A 41 0.97 -3.24 -4.05
C ALA A 41 0.00 -2.47 -3.14
N LEU A 42 -0.97 -3.13 -2.50
CA LEU A 42 -1.89 -2.50 -1.54
C LEU A 42 -1.15 -1.97 -0.31
N LEU A 43 -0.18 -2.72 0.22
CA LEU A 43 0.67 -2.27 1.33
C LEU A 43 1.47 -1.02 0.94
N LEU A 44 2.16 -1.06 -0.21
CA LEU A 44 2.89 0.10 -0.72
C LEU A 44 1.96 1.29 -0.96
N PHE A 45 0.76 1.06 -1.51
CA PHE A 45 -0.23 2.10 -1.71
C PHE A 45 -0.60 2.80 -0.41
N SER A 46 -0.80 2.02 0.66
CA SER A 46 -1.14 2.56 1.98
C SER A 46 -0.06 3.49 2.56
N ILE A 47 1.19 3.31 2.16
CA ILE A 47 2.33 4.12 2.60
C ILE A 47 2.45 5.40 1.78
N VAL A 48 2.25 5.30 0.45
CA VAL A 48 2.53 6.39 -0.49
C VAL A 48 1.31 7.29 -0.76
N ILE A 49 0.12 6.94 -0.27
CA ILE A 49 -1.09 7.75 -0.43
C ILE A 49 -1.21 8.80 0.68
N ASP A 50 -1.41 10.06 0.28
CA ASP A 50 -1.54 11.17 1.25
C ASP A 50 -2.87 11.15 2.01
N ASN A 51 -3.89 10.53 1.40
CA ASN A 51 -5.22 10.45 1.98
C ASN A 51 -5.28 9.28 2.99
N GLU A 52 -5.45 9.62 4.26
CA GLU A 52 -5.50 8.68 5.37
C GLU A 52 -6.63 7.65 5.23
N GLU A 53 -7.80 8.07 4.73
CA GLU A 53 -8.94 7.18 4.53
C GLU A 53 -8.61 6.10 3.48
N TYR A 54 -8.01 6.48 2.35
CA TYR A 54 -7.57 5.53 1.33
C TYR A 54 -6.42 4.63 1.80
N SER A 55 -5.52 5.15 2.64
CA SER A 55 -4.48 4.34 3.29
C SER A 55 -5.11 3.24 4.15
N ILE A 56 -6.08 3.61 4.99
CA ILE A 56 -6.83 2.66 5.83
C ILE A 56 -7.60 1.65 4.99
N GLN A 57 -8.30 2.08 3.94
CA GLN A 57 -9.05 1.19 3.06
C GLN A 57 -8.14 0.14 2.38
N ALA A 58 -6.95 0.54 1.96
CA ALA A 58 -5.97 -0.38 1.38
C ALA A 58 -5.50 -1.44 2.40
N LEU A 59 -5.19 -1.02 3.62
CA LEU A 59 -4.82 -1.94 4.71
C LEU A 59 -5.95 -2.89 5.10
N GLN A 60 -7.19 -2.39 5.14
CA GLN A 60 -8.37 -3.22 5.36
C GLN A 60 -8.56 -4.23 4.22
N ARG A 61 -8.28 -3.85 2.98
CA ARG A 61 -8.33 -4.76 1.83
C ARG A 61 -7.30 -5.88 1.96
N VAL A 62 -6.08 -5.56 2.39
CA VAL A 62 -5.06 -6.58 2.69
C VAL A 62 -5.58 -7.56 3.73
N LEU A 63 -6.15 -7.08 4.84
CA LEU A 63 -6.69 -7.95 5.89
C LEU A 63 -7.95 -8.74 5.48
N GLN A 64 -8.66 -8.34 4.43
CA GLN A 64 -9.73 -9.16 3.85
C GLN A 64 -9.18 -10.33 3.02
N ILE A 65 -7.99 -10.17 2.44
CA ILE A 65 -7.34 -11.19 1.59
C ILE A 65 -6.49 -12.12 2.45
N ASP A 66 -5.69 -11.55 3.35
CA ASP A 66 -4.87 -12.22 4.34
C ASP A 66 -5.21 -11.68 5.74
N PRO A 67 -6.16 -12.32 6.43
CA PRO A 67 -6.61 -11.90 7.77
C PRO A 67 -5.56 -11.99 8.87
N GLU A 68 -4.38 -12.59 8.63
CA GLU A 68 -3.31 -12.69 9.60
C GLU A 68 -2.09 -11.84 9.21
N HIS A 69 -2.22 -10.97 8.20
CA HIS A 69 -1.10 -10.20 7.66
C HIS A 69 -0.52 -9.23 8.70
N PRO A 70 0.69 -9.49 9.23
CA PRO A 70 1.17 -8.82 10.44
C PRO A 70 1.42 -7.32 10.21
N LEU A 71 2.01 -6.95 9.06
CA LEU A 71 2.27 -5.55 8.75
C LEU A 71 0.99 -4.75 8.57
N ALA A 72 -0.06 -5.36 8.00
CA ALA A 72 -1.31 -4.65 7.73
C ALA A 72 -2.03 -4.32 9.04
N PHE A 73 -1.99 -5.23 10.01
CA PHE A 73 -2.49 -4.96 11.36
C PHE A 73 -1.73 -3.84 12.07
N VAL A 74 -0.40 -3.90 12.06
CA VAL A 74 0.44 -2.90 12.74
C VAL A 74 0.21 -1.51 12.14
N GLU A 75 0.20 -1.41 10.82
CA GLU A 75 -0.03 -0.14 10.13
C GLU A 75 -1.44 0.39 10.35
N LEU A 76 -2.46 -0.48 10.30
CA LEU A 76 -3.84 -0.07 10.53
C LEU A 76 -4.06 0.42 11.96
N ALA A 77 -3.47 -0.26 12.95
CA ALA A 77 -3.52 0.16 14.35
C ALA A 77 -2.85 1.52 14.55
N ARG A 78 -1.67 1.73 13.94
CA ARG A 78 -0.95 3.00 13.97
C ARG A 78 -1.79 4.14 13.42
N LYS A 79 -2.36 3.95 12.22
CA LYS A 79 -3.25 4.91 11.54
C LYS A 79 -4.46 5.28 12.39
N LYS A 80 -5.17 4.28 12.92
CA LYS A 80 -6.33 4.51 13.80
C LYS A 80 -6.00 5.21 15.11
N SER A 81 -4.84 4.93 15.70
CA SER A 81 -4.41 5.57 16.95
C SER A 81 -4.03 7.05 16.79
N ALA A 82 -3.66 7.45 15.56
CA ALA A 82 -3.31 8.83 15.23
C ALA A 82 -4.53 9.68 14.84
N LEU A 83 -5.69 9.06 14.59
CA LEU A 83 -6.94 9.76 14.38
C LEU A 83 -7.43 10.29 15.74
N PRO A 84 -7.78 11.59 15.85
CA PRO A 84 -8.46 12.08 17.03
C PRO A 84 -9.79 11.30 17.16
N THR A 85 -9.94 10.57 18.27
CA THR A 85 -11.24 10.05 18.67
C THR A 85 -12.13 11.26 18.95
N GLU A 86 -13.11 11.50 18.07
CA GLU A 86 -14.18 12.49 18.27
C GLU A 86 -14.95 12.23 19.58
#